data_AF-A0A7S2VVU8-F1
#
_entry.id   AF-A0A7S2VVU8-F1
#
_cell.length_a   1.000
_cell.length_b   1.000
_cell.length_c   1.000
_cell.angle_alpha   90.00
_cell.angle_beta   90.00
_cell.angle_gamma   90.00
#
_symmetry.space_group_name_H-M   'P 1'
#
loop_
_entity.id
_entity.type
_entity.pdbx_description
1 polymer ?
#
loop_
_entity_poly.entity_id
_entity_poly.type
_entity_poly.pdbx_seq_one_letter_code
_entity_poly.pdbx_strand_id
1 'polypeptide(L)'
;RVEMKMVHVDGESLATGIATAVVDASVEECAANQVVDFDSKKALKRKNEVTRRIKEEINTHSAYQITTRELGYFLKPRETRTKVTWMKEDSKVVIAFTNAK
;
A
#
# COMPACT_ATOMS: atom_id res chain seq x y z
N ARG A 1 -4.31 -9.34 16.03
CA ARG A 1 -5.32 -10.35 15.62
C ARG A 1 -5.44 -10.29 14.10
N VAL A 2 -5.49 -11.43 13.41
CA VAL A 2 -5.67 -11.50 11.96
C VAL A 2 -6.98 -12.23 11.68
N GLU A 3 -7.81 -11.64 10.83
CA GLU A 3 -9.06 -12.24 10.37
C GLU A 3 -9.08 -12.23 8.85
N MET A 4 -9.50 -13.34 8.24
CA MET A 4 -9.66 -13.44 6.80
C MET A 4 -11.06 -13.90 6.46
N LYS A 5 -11.68 -13.24 5.49
CA LYS A 5 -12.98 -13.62 4.93
C LYS A 5 -12.85 -13.70 3.41
N MET A 6 -13.24 -14.84 2.85
CA MET A 6 -13.33 -15.05 1.41
C MET A 6 -14.79 -15.30 1.05
N VAL A 7 -15.28 -14.60 0.04
CA VAL A 7 -16.67 -14.74 -0.44
C VAL A 7 -16.65 -14.81 -1.95
N HIS A 8 -17.47 -15.69 -2.52
CA HIS A 8 -17.73 -15.75 -3.96
C HIS A 8 -19.18 -15.33 -4.21
N VAL A 9 -19.38 -14.24 -4.96
CA VAL A 9 -20.70 -13.68 -5.27
C VAL A 9 -20.71 -13.27 -6.73
N ASP A 10 -21.75 -13.65 -7.48
CA ASP A 10 -22.00 -13.23 -8.87
C ASP A 10 -20.80 -13.39 -9.83
N GLY A 11 -20.03 -14.47 -9.66
CA GLY A 11 -18.85 -14.77 -10.50
C GLY A 11 -17.56 -14.06 -10.07
N GLU A 12 -17.61 -13.22 -9.03
CA GLU A 12 -16.44 -12.56 -8.46
C GLU A 12 -15.99 -13.23 -7.16
N SER A 13 -14.67 -13.34 -6.98
CA SER A 13 -14.06 -13.84 -5.74
C SER A 13 -13.44 -12.68 -4.98
N LEU A 14 -14.00 -12.35 -3.81
CA LEU A 14 -13.53 -11.30 -2.93
C LEU A 14 -12.80 -11.91 -1.74
N ALA A 15 -11.56 -11.47 -1.50
CA ALA A 15 -10.80 -11.81 -0.30
C ALA A 15 -10.54 -10.54 0.52
N THR A 16 -10.89 -10.56 1.80
CA THR A 16 -10.62 -9.49 2.76
C THR A 16 -9.76 -10.04 3.89
N GLY A 17 -8.60 -9.41 4.12
CA GLY A 17 -7.75 -9.66 5.26
C GLY A 17 -7.73 -8.43 6.17
N ILE A 18 -7.99 -8.63 7.46
CA ILE A 18 -7.95 -7.58 8.47
C ILE A 18 -6.85 -7.94 9.48
N ALA A 19 -5.86 -7.06 9.61
CA ALA A 19 -4.83 -7.17 10.63
C ALA A 19 -4.99 -6.01 11.61
N THR A 20 -5.14 -6.33 12.90
CA THR A 20 -5.31 -5.34 13.97
C THR A 20 -4.21 -5.50 15.01
N ALA A 21 -3.61 -4.37 15.39
CA ALA A 21 -2.62 -4.26 16.45
C ALA A 21 -3.01 -3.10 17.38
N VAL A 22 -2.67 -3.23 18.66
CA VAL A 22 -2.72 -2.13 19.62
C VAL A 22 -1.30 -1.56 19.70
N VAL A 23 -1.19 -0.25 19.54
CA VAL A 23 0.08 0.48 19.50
C VAL A 23 -0.01 1.65 20.47
N ASP A 24 1.08 1.92 21.18
CA ASP A 24 1.21 3.06 22.08
C ASP A 24 1.64 4.29 21.28
N ALA A 25 0.76 4.75 20.38
CA ALA A 25 0.98 5.89 19.50
C ALA A 25 -0.38 6.44 19.03
N SER A 26 -0.40 7.72 18.65
CA SER A 26 -1.60 8.32 18.04
C SER A 26 -1.89 7.75 16.64
N VAL A 27 -3.13 7.90 16.19
CA VAL A 27 -3.55 7.49 14.83
C VAL A 27 -2.77 8.27 13.77
N GLU A 28 -2.52 9.55 14.03
CA GLU A 28 -1.75 10.43 13.18
C GLU A 28 -0.28 10.00 13.06
N GLU A 29 0.37 9.62 14.16
CA GLU A 29 1.73 9.08 14.13
C GLU A 29 1.81 7.76 13.36
N CYS A 30 0.82 6.88 13.54
CA CYS A 30 0.74 5.62 12.79
C CYS A 30 0.59 5.87 11.28
N ALA A 31 -0.27 6.81 10.90
CA ALA A 31 -0.48 7.19 9.52
C ALA A 31 0.77 7.84 8.92
N ALA A 32 1.41 8.76 9.64
CA ALA A 32 2.65 9.40 9.23
C ALA A 32 3.76 8.36 9.04
N ASN A 33 3.89 7.37 9.92
CA ASN A 33 4.85 6.28 9.77
C ASN A 33 4.60 5.47 8.49
N GLN A 34 3.34 5.18 8.13
CA GLN A 34 3.02 4.49 6.87
C GLN A 34 3.35 5.33 5.64
N VAL A 35 3.05 6.64 5.65
CA VAL A 35 3.39 7.56 4.56
C VAL A 35 4.90 7.72 4.42
N VAL A 36 5.64 7.76 5.53
CA VAL A 36 7.11 7.82 5.51
C VAL A 36 7.71 6.49 5.05
N ASP A 37 7.22 5.33 5.51
CA ASP A 37 7.67 4.02 5.00
C ASP A 37 7.39 3.89 3.50
N PHE A 38 6.26 4.46 3.06
CA PHE A 38 5.98 4.63 1.66
C PHE A 38 7.08 5.46 0.98
N ASP A 39 7.35 6.70 1.35
CA ASP A 39 8.31 7.53 0.59
C ASP A 39 9.80 7.27 0.85
N SER A 40 10.13 6.45 1.86
CA SER A 40 11.50 6.24 2.29
C SER A 40 12.32 5.33 1.37
N LYS A 41 13.46 5.85 0.89
CA LYS A 41 14.51 5.03 0.25
C LYS A 41 15.07 3.95 1.19
N LYS A 42 15.11 4.20 2.51
CA LYS A 42 15.55 3.20 3.50
C LYS A 42 14.55 2.04 3.61
N ALA A 43 13.25 2.33 3.55
CA ALA A 43 12.21 1.31 3.50
C ALA A 43 12.30 0.48 2.22
N LEU A 44 12.60 1.13 1.10
CA LEU A 44 12.81 0.45 -0.18
C LEU A 44 13.99 -0.52 -0.13
N LYS A 45 15.11 -0.14 0.50
CA LYS A 45 16.28 -1.01 0.69
C LYS A 45 15.99 -2.26 1.53
N ARG A 46 14.95 -2.25 2.39
CA ARG A 46 14.51 -3.46 3.09
C ARG A 46 13.75 -4.42 2.18
N LYS A 47 13.19 -3.92 1.08
CA LYS A 47 12.44 -4.66 0.07
C LYS A 47 13.39 -4.94 -1.10
N ASN A 48 14.31 -5.88 -0.90
CA ASN A 48 15.43 -6.24 -1.80
C ASN A 48 15.03 -6.54 -3.26
N GLU A 49 13.73 -6.63 -3.56
CA GLU A 49 13.17 -6.96 -4.87
C GLU A 49 12.72 -5.74 -5.67
N VAL A 50 12.58 -4.55 -5.05
CA VAL A 50 12.08 -3.35 -5.77
C VAL A 50 13.23 -2.61 -6.44
N THR A 51 13.34 -2.73 -7.76
CA THR A 51 14.42 -2.11 -8.55
C THR A 51 14.10 -0.70 -9.02
N ARG A 52 12.82 -0.38 -9.22
CA ARG A 52 12.40 0.97 -9.63
C ARG A 52 11.13 1.39 -8.91
N ARG A 53 11.09 2.67 -8.55
CA ARG A 53 9.88 3.34 -8.07
C ARG A 53 9.77 4.74 -8.64
N ILE A 54 8.61 5.05 -9.21
CA ILE A 54 8.23 6.39 -9.65
C ILE A 54 7.04 6.81 -8.80
N LYS A 55 7.06 8.03 -8.28
CA LYS A 55 5.94 8.66 -7.60
C LYS A 55 5.61 9.95 -8.34
N GLU A 56 4.35 10.16 -8.61
CA GLU A 56 3.82 11.41 -9.18
C GLU A 56 2.71 11.90 -8.28
N GLU A 57 2.87 13.10 -7.73
CA GLU A 57 1.85 13.69 -6.86
C GLU A 57 0.74 14.27 -7.70
N ILE A 58 -0.50 13.87 -7.39
CA ILE A 58 -1.70 14.38 -8.06
C ILE A 58 -2.17 15.63 -7.32
N ASN A 59 -2.18 15.56 -5.99
CA ASN A 59 -2.53 16.65 -5.09
C ASN A 59 -2.01 16.35 -3.67
N THR A 60 -2.35 17.20 -2.69
CA THR A 60 -1.92 17.08 -1.29
C THR A 60 -2.34 15.77 -0.60
N HIS A 61 -3.30 15.03 -1.15
CA HIS A 61 -3.86 13.82 -0.54
C HIS A 61 -3.88 12.60 -1.47
N SER A 62 -3.17 12.64 -2.61
CA SER A 62 -3.13 11.55 -3.58
C SER A 62 -1.87 11.56 -4.44
N ALA A 63 -1.34 10.36 -4.71
CA ALA A 63 -0.20 10.17 -5.59
C ALA A 63 -0.35 8.90 -6.44
N TYR A 64 0.14 8.95 -7.67
CA TYR A 64 0.41 7.75 -8.46
C TYR A 64 1.77 7.18 -8.08
N GLN A 65 1.83 5.85 -8.06
CA GLN A 65 3.04 5.12 -7.82
C GLN A 65 3.17 3.97 -8.80
N ILE A 66 4.32 3.91 -9.46
CA ILE A 66 4.73 2.78 -10.28
C ILE A 66 5.88 2.11 -9.55
N THR A 67 5.77 0.81 -9.29
CA THR A 67 6.87 0.00 -8.76
C THR A 67 7.21 -1.13 -9.72
N THR A 68 8.48 -1.28 -10.02
CA THR A 68 9.02 -2.43 -10.74
C THR A 68 9.74 -3.31 -9.74
N ARG A 69 9.39 -4.59 -9.71
CA ARG A 69 10.04 -5.59 -8.87
C ARG A 69 10.66 -6.70 -9.71
N GLU A 70 11.89 -7.05 -9.37
CA GLU A 70 12.53 -8.26 -9.85
C GLU A 70 12.10 -9.42 -8.95
N LEU A 71 11.46 -10.42 -9.54
CA LEU A 71 11.04 -11.63 -8.81
C LEU A 71 12.15 -12.69 -8.74
N GLY A 72 13.31 -12.42 -9.35
CA GLY A 72 14.38 -13.40 -9.55
C GLY A 72 14.01 -14.48 -10.58
N TYR A 73 14.92 -15.45 -10.76
CA TYR A 73 14.80 -16.53 -11.76
C TYR A 73 14.52 -15.99 -13.18
N PHE A 74 14.04 -16.83 -14.09
CA PHE A 74 13.65 -16.46 -15.47
C PHE A 74 12.29 -15.73 -15.55
N LEU A 75 11.81 -15.16 -14.43
CA LEU A 75 10.54 -14.45 -14.41
C LEU A 75 10.74 -13.01 -14.88
N LYS A 76 9.82 -12.53 -15.71
CA LYS A 76 9.84 -11.13 -16.14
C LYS A 76 9.60 -10.20 -14.93
N PRO A 77 10.26 -9.05 -14.88
CA PRO A 77 9.99 -8.03 -13.87
C PRO A 77 8.50 -7.69 -13.84
N ARG A 78 7.95 -7.48 -12.64
CA ARG A 78 6.55 -7.09 -12.47
C ARG A 78 6.46 -5.61 -12.21
N GLU A 79 5.66 -4.94 -13.04
CA GLU A 79 5.25 -3.57 -12.82
C GLU A 79 3.89 -3.56 -12.11
N THR A 80 3.78 -2.77 -11.04
CA THR A 80 2.53 -2.50 -10.35
C THR A 80 2.28 -1.00 -10.37
N ARG A 81 1.10 -0.60 -10.86
CA ARG A 81 0.64 0.78 -10.89
C ARG A 81 -0.46 0.96 -9.87
N THR A 82 -0.24 1.86 -8.93
CA THR A 82 -1.13 2.07 -7.79
C THR A 82 -1.42 3.56 -7.66
N LYS A 83 -2.69 3.90 -7.48
CA LYS A 83 -3.10 5.21 -6.98
C LYS A 83 -3.26 5.09 -5.47
N VAL A 84 -2.51 5.90 -4.75
CA VAL A 84 -2.57 5.99 -3.29
C VAL A 84 -3.30 7.26 -2.92
N THR A 85 -4.36 7.13 -2.13
CA THR A 85 -5.16 8.25 -1.63
C THR A 85 -5.27 8.13 -0.12
N TRP A 86 -5.04 9.23 0.60
CA TRP A 86 -5.17 9.27 2.05
C TRP A 86 -6.20 10.31 2.49
N MET A 87 -6.96 9.99 3.53
CA MET A 87 -8.00 10.87 4.08
C MET A 87 -8.15 10.65 5.58
N LYS A 88 -8.54 11.72 6.28
CA LYS A 88 -8.93 11.66 7.69
C LYS A 88 -10.46 11.60 7.77
N GLU A 89 -10.98 10.64 8.51
CA GLU A 89 -12.40 10.50 8.84
C GLU A 89 -12.53 10.49 10.36
N ASP A 90 -12.97 11.60 10.95
CA ASP A 90 -13.12 11.76 12.40
C ASP A 90 -11.87 11.33 13.19
N SER A 91 -11.92 10.15 13.81
CA SER A 91 -10.86 9.53 14.62
C SER A 91 -10.00 8.52 13.86
N LYS A 92 -10.16 8.41 12.54
CA LYS A 92 -9.50 7.44 11.68
C LYS A 92 -8.69 8.13 10.58
N VAL A 93 -7.64 7.47 10.15
CA VAL A 93 -6.94 7.80 8.91
C VAL A 93 -7.00 6.58 7.99
N VAL A 94 -7.48 6.81 6.78
CA VAL A 94 -7.61 5.79 5.73
C VAL A 94 -6.54 6.06 4.68
N ILE A 95 -5.77 5.03 4.33
CA ILE A 95 -4.82 5.04 3.21
C ILE A 95 -5.26 3.95 2.24
N ALA A 96 -5.84 4.36 1.12
CA ALA A 96 -6.37 3.48 0.10
C ALA A 96 -5.36 3.26 -1.02
N PHE A 97 -5.13 2.00 -1.39
CA PHE A 97 -4.31 1.60 -2.53
C PHE A 97 -5.24 1.01 -3.59
N THR A 98 -5.38 1.70 -4.71
CA THR A 98 -6.25 1.27 -5.82
C THR A 98 -5.43 1.05 -7.07
N ASN A 99 -5.85 0.13 -7.94
CA ASN A 99 -5.17 -0.09 -9.21
C ASN A 99 -5.31 1.17 -10.08
N ALA A 100 -4.18 1.72 -10.52
CA ALA A 100 -4.18 2.83 -11.46
C ALA A 100 -4.30 2.24 -12.88
N LYS A 101 -5.48 2.40 -13.50
CA LYS A 101 -5.71 2.03 -14.91
C LYS A 101 -4.75 2.76 -15.84
#